data_AF-A0A0C3DB04-F1
#
_entry.id   AF-A0A0C3DB04-F1
#
_cell.length_a   1.000
_cell.length_b   1.000
_cell.length_c   1.000
_cell.angle_alpha   90.00
_cell.angle_beta   90.00
_cell.angle_gamma   90.00
#
_symmetry.space_group_name_H-M   'P 1'
#
loop_
_entity.id
_entity.type
_entity.pdbx_description
1 polymer ?
#
loop_
_entity_poly.entity_id
_entity_poly.type
_entity_poly.pdbx_seq_one_letter_code
_entity_poly.pdbx_strand_id
1 'polypeptide(L)'
;LCKLAFKLVHSTMFLLPAWYTILKELDLPPKLILRDISTQWNSSCDLMGFAVEYHEAIDRIPGDQKFDLRNYEMIEMDYVIWCTLTTLLKVLKDATEFFSWATPNLATVIPAMDH
;
A
#
# COMPACT_ATOMS: atom_id res chain seq x y z
N LEU A 1 1.85 3.52 -7.62
CA LEU A 1 1.32 3.96 -6.31
C LEU A 1 1.87 5.30 -5.83
N CYS A 2 3.16 5.47 -5.48
CA CYS A 2 3.65 6.76 -4.96
C CYS A 2 3.42 7.96 -5.91
N LYS A 3 3.57 7.76 -7.22
CA LYS A 3 3.26 8.79 -8.24
C LYS A 3 1.76 9.11 -8.31
N LEU A 4 0.90 8.11 -8.11
CA LEU A 4 -0.56 8.28 -8.05
C LEU A 4 -0.96 9.02 -6.76
N ALA A 5 -0.39 8.63 -5.62
CA ALA A 5 -0.56 9.30 -4.34
C ALA A 5 -0.16 10.78 -4.43
N PHE A 6 1.01 11.05 -5.02
CA PHE A 6 1.47 12.41 -5.27
C PHE A 6 0.46 13.21 -6.09
N LYS A 7 -0.01 12.67 -7.23
CA LYS A 7 -1.04 13.32 -8.05
C LYS A 7 -2.35 13.56 -7.29
N LEU A 8 -2.80 12.59 -6.49
CA LEU A 8 -4.02 12.69 -5.68
C LEU A 8 -3.94 13.81 -4.65
N VAL A 9 -2.83 13.87 -3.89
CA VAL A 9 -2.67 14.89 -2.85
C VAL A 9 -2.50 16.30 -3.46
N HIS A 10 -1.87 16.40 -4.63
CA HIS A 10 -1.67 17.68 -5.31
C HIS A 10 -2.87 18.15 -6.14
N SER A 11 -3.86 17.28 -6.41
CA SER A 11 -5.10 17.63 -7.11
C SER A 11 -6.29 17.61 -6.14
N THR A 12 -6.25 18.54 -5.19
CA THR A 12 -7.24 18.68 -4.10
C THR A 12 -8.65 19.00 -4.59
N MET A 13 -8.77 19.61 -5.78
CA MET A 13 -10.05 20.13 -6.26
C MET A 13 -10.85 19.13 -7.11
N PHE A 14 -10.18 18.15 -7.72
CA PHE A 14 -10.81 17.21 -8.66
C PHE A 14 -10.58 15.75 -8.31
N LEU A 15 -9.32 15.34 -8.06
CA LEU A 15 -9.00 13.94 -7.78
C LEU A 15 -9.34 13.54 -6.35
N LEU A 16 -9.10 14.42 -5.40
CA LEU A 16 -9.34 14.12 -3.99
C LEU A 16 -10.84 13.89 -3.69
N PRO A 17 -11.79 14.71 -4.18
CA PRO A 17 -13.22 14.43 -4.00
C PRO A 17 -13.68 13.17 -4.75
N ALA A 18 -13.14 12.92 -5.94
CA ALA A 18 -13.43 11.71 -6.71
C ALA A 18 -12.98 10.45 -5.97
N TRP A 19 -11.79 10.47 -5.38
CA TRP A 19 -11.28 9.40 -4.52
C TRP A 19 -12.22 9.09 -3.36
N TYR A 20 -12.62 10.10 -2.58
CA TYR A 20 -13.53 9.88 -1.46
C TYR A 20 -14.93 9.41 -1.89
N THR A 21 -15.38 9.80 -3.09
CA THR A 21 -16.63 9.29 -3.66
C THR A 21 -16.52 7.81 -3.97
N ILE A 22 -15.43 7.38 -4.60
CA ILE A 22 -15.16 5.97 -4.89
C ILE A 22 -15.06 5.16 -3.59
N LEU A 23 -14.34 5.66 -2.58
CA LEU A 23 -14.27 4.97 -1.29
C LEU A 23 -15.64 4.80 -0.63
N LYS A 24 -16.50 5.81 -0.74
CA LYS A 24 -17.88 5.73 -0.23
C LYS A 24 -18.73 4.73 -1.01
N GLU A 25 -18.56 4.64 -2.33
CA GLU A 25 -19.25 3.65 -3.18
C GLU A 25 -18.83 2.22 -2.83
N LEU A 26 -17.56 2.02 -2.48
CA LEU A 26 -16.98 0.72 -2.13
C LEU A 26 -17.10 0.36 -0.65
N ASP A 27 -17.76 1.19 0.16
CA ASP A 27 -17.86 1.06 1.62
C ASP A 27 -16.50 0.95 2.33
N LEU A 28 -15.47 1.58 1.75
CA LEU A 28 -14.11 1.58 2.27
C LEU A 28 -13.88 2.75 3.25
N PRO A 29 -13.07 2.56 4.30
CA PRO A 29 -12.73 3.64 5.22
C PRO A 29 -12.07 4.82 4.48
N PRO A 30 -12.47 6.08 4.76
CA PRO A 30 -11.97 7.26 4.07
C PRO A 30 -10.50 7.53 4.44
N LYS A 31 -9.57 6.89 3.73
CA LYS A 31 -8.13 6.95 3.97
C LYS A 31 -7.41 7.43 2.70
N LEU A 32 -6.36 8.24 2.90
CA LEU A 32 -5.53 8.75 1.81
C LEU A 32 -4.33 7.80 1.60
N ILE A 33 -3.90 7.65 0.35
CA ILE A 33 -2.69 6.87 0.03
C ILE A 33 -1.48 7.49 0.72
N LEU A 34 -0.64 6.65 1.34
CA LEU A 34 0.61 7.07 1.97
C LEU A 34 1.53 7.75 0.94
N ARG A 35 2.01 8.95 1.29
CA ARG A 35 2.64 9.90 0.35
C ARG A 35 4.16 9.76 0.26
N ASP A 36 4.82 9.24 1.29
CA ASP A 36 6.27 9.16 1.34
C ASP A 36 6.77 7.94 2.11
N ILE A 37 7.53 7.10 1.40
CA ILE A 37 7.80 5.71 1.76
C ILE A 37 9.25 5.32 1.38
N SER A 38 10.00 6.22 0.74
CA SER A 38 11.31 5.90 0.17
C SER A 38 12.39 5.62 1.21
N THR A 39 12.17 5.96 2.48
CA THR A 39 13.21 5.98 3.52
C THR A 39 13.18 4.78 4.45
N GLN A 40 12.11 3.97 4.46
CA GLN A 40 12.01 2.83 5.37
C GLN A 40 11.22 1.67 4.74
N TRP A 41 11.79 0.48 4.74
CA TRP A 41 11.18 -0.70 4.14
C TRP A 41 9.87 -1.13 4.84
N ASN A 42 9.70 -0.86 6.14
CA ASN A 42 8.44 -1.08 6.85
C ASN A 42 7.30 -0.23 6.25
N SER A 43 7.58 1.04 5.93
CA SER A 43 6.62 1.92 5.26
C SER A 43 6.30 1.43 3.85
N SER A 44 7.27 0.81 3.15
CA SER A 44 7.04 0.17 1.84
C SER A 44 6.07 -1.00 1.97
N CYS A 45 6.20 -1.80 3.02
CA CYS A 45 5.26 -2.88 3.32
C CYS A 45 3.85 -2.34 3.64
N ASP A 46 3.75 -1.23 4.38
CA ASP A 46 2.47 -0.60 4.72
C ASP A 46 1.74 -0.01 3.50
N LEU A 47 2.47 0.62 2.58
CA LEU A 47 1.89 1.05 1.30
C LEU A 47 1.39 -0.15 0.51
N MET A 48 2.14 -1.25 0.54
CA MET A 48 1.77 -2.47 -0.17
C MET A 48 0.49 -3.07 0.37
N GLY A 49 0.38 -3.18 1.69
CA GLY A 49 -0.84 -3.59 2.36
C GLY A 49 -2.02 -2.68 2.02
N PHE A 50 -1.81 -1.37 2.04
CA PHE A 50 -2.83 -0.40 1.62
C PHE A 50 -3.25 -0.60 0.16
N ALA A 51 -2.30 -0.84 -0.74
CA ALA A 51 -2.63 -1.03 -2.16
C ALA A 51 -3.44 -2.29 -2.43
N VAL A 52 -3.20 -3.37 -1.68
CA VAL A 52 -4.00 -4.60 -1.75
C VAL A 52 -5.41 -4.35 -1.18
N GLU A 53 -5.51 -3.69 -0.02
CA GLU A 53 -6.78 -3.37 0.63
C GLU A 53 -7.66 -2.45 -0.22
N TYR A 54 -7.06 -1.45 -0.87
CA TYR A 54 -7.74 -0.43 -1.65
C TYR A 54 -7.64 -0.65 -3.18
N HIS A 55 -7.29 -1.87 -3.64
CA HIS A 55 -7.00 -2.13 -5.06
C HIS A 55 -8.16 -1.73 -5.97
N GLU A 56 -9.40 -2.07 -5.62
CA GLU A 56 -10.58 -1.73 -6.42
C GLU A 56 -10.76 -0.21 -6.58
N ALA A 57 -10.49 0.56 -5.53
CA ALA A 57 -10.52 2.02 -5.59
C ALA A 57 -9.37 2.58 -6.46
N ILE A 58 -8.18 1.97 -6.35
CA ILE A 58 -6.97 2.33 -7.09
C ILE A 58 -7.11 2.01 -8.58
N ASP A 59 -7.89 1.00 -8.96
CA ASP A 59 -8.17 0.63 -10.36
C ASP A 59 -9.33 1.43 -10.95
N ARG A 60 -10.28 1.86 -10.11
CA ARG A 60 -11.45 2.64 -10.55
C ARG A 60 -11.11 4.10 -10.84
N ILE A 61 -10.20 4.72 -10.08
CA ILE A 61 -9.82 6.12 -10.28
C ILE A 61 -9.09 6.41 -11.61
N PRO A 62 -8.23 5.52 -12.15
CA PRO A 62 -7.59 5.66 -13.45
C PRO A 62 -8.49 5.26 -14.63
N GLY A 63 -9.44 4.34 -14.39
CA GLY A 63 -10.42 3.91 -15.38
C GLY A 63 -11.41 5.01 -15.78
N ASP A 64 -11.63 6.00 -14.90
CA ASP A 64 -12.41 7.19 -15.22
C ASP A 64 -11.57 8.10 -16.15
N GLN A 65 -11.91 8.06 -17.46
CA GLN A 65 -11.18 8.70 -18.57
C GLN A 65 -10.96 10.21 -18.39
N LYS A 66 -11.63 10.81 -17.41
CA LYS A 66 -11.62 12.24 -17.06
C LYS A 66 -10.30 12.74 -16.47
N PHE A 67 -9.44 11.87 -15.95
CA PHE A 67 -8.35 12.28 -15.05
C PHE A 67 -6.92 12.12 -15.61
N ASP A 68 -6.74 11.65 -16.84
CA ASP A 68 -5.43 11.33 -17.44
C ASP A 68 -4.53 10.49 -16.50
N LEU A 69 -5.17 9.46 -15.92
CA LEU A 69 -4.54 8.56 -14.96
C LEU A 69 -4.30 7.15 -15.52
N ARG A 70 -4.69 6.84 -16.77
CA ARG A 70 -4.54 5.50 -17.40
C ARG A 70 -3.15 4.89 -17.27
N ASN A 71 -2.10 5.71 -17.25
CA ASN A 71 -0.72 5.24 -17.04
C ASN A 71 -0.46 4.63 -15.65
N TYR A 72 -1.42 4.71 -14.73
CA TYR A 72 -1.37 4.16 -13.37
C TYR A 72 -2.41 3.07 -13.13
N GLU A 73 -3.13 2.64 -14.17
CA GLU A 73 -4.04 1.49 -14.11
C GLU A 73 -3.24 0.23 -13.79
N MET A 74 -3.69 -0.52 -12.78
CA MET A 74 -3.01 -1.73 -12.33
C MET A 74 -3.52 -2.91 -13.13
N ILE A 75 -2.62 -3.72 -13.70
CA ILE A 75 -3.02 -4.91 -14.44
C ILE A 75 -3.29 -6.02 -13.41
N GLU A 76 -4.27 -6.89 -13.66
CA GLU A 76 -4.63 -8.01 -12.77
C GLU A 76 -3.41 -8.87 -12.36
N MET A 77 -2.49 -9.09 -13.29
CA MET A 77 -1.23 -9.80 -13.03
C MET A 77 -0.35 -9.08 -12.00
N ASP A 78 -0.28 -7.75 -12.05
CA ASP A 78 0.45 -6.97 -11.06
C ASP A 78 -0.19 -7.20 -9.68
N TYR A 79 -1.51 -7.11 -9.56
CA TYR A 79 -2.21 -7.29 -8.28
C TYR A 79 -1.88 -8.62 -7.58
N VAL A 80 -1.82 -9.73 -8.32
CA VAL A 80 -1.44 -11.05 -7.77
C VAL A 80 -0.01 -11.05 -7.23
N ILE A 81 0.92 -10.43 -7.97
CA ILE A 81 2.32 -10.27 -7.54
C ILE A 81 2.37 -9.41 -6.27
N TRP A 82 1.63 -8.31 -6.24
CA TRP A 82 1.55 -7.43 -5.08
C TRP A 82 0.97 -8.13 -3.84
N CYS A 83 -0.08 -8.95 -4.00
CA CYS A 83 -0.64 -9.75 -2.90
C CYS A 83 0.38 -10.76 -2.34
N THR A 84 1.08 -11.46 -3.23
CA THR A 84 2.07 -12.47 -2.86
C THR A 84 3.23 -11.84 -2.10
N LEU A 85 3.81 -10.77 -2.66
CA LEU A 85 4.93 -10.07 -2.05
C LEU A 85 4.51 -9.36 -0.75
N THR A 86 3.30 -8.81 -0.65
CA THR A 86 2.77 -8.23 0.61
C THR A 86 2.68 -9.30 1.71
N THR A 87 2.24 -10.50 1.38
CA THR A 87 2.13 -11.61 2.35
C THR A 87 3.50 -12.01 2.88
N LEU A 88 4.49 -12.16 2.00
CA LEU A 88 5.88 -12.46 2.39
C LEU A 88 6.49 -11.36 3.24
N LEU A 89 6.29 -10.10 2.84
CA LEU A 89 6.84 -8.94 3.54
C LEU A 89 6.22 -8.72 4.92
N LYS A 90 4.94 -9.08 5.12
CA LYS A 90 4.30 -9.01 6.45
C LYS A 90 5.02 -9.86 7.48
N VAL A 91 5.37 -11.12 7.15
CA VAL A 91 6.13 -12.00 8.05
C VAL A 91 7.47 -11.37 8.44
N LEU A 92 8.17 -10.80 7.47
CA LEU A 92 9.44 -10.12 7.70
C LEU A 92 9.26 -8.87 8.58
N LYS A 93 8.21 -8.09 8.31
CA LYS A 93 7.87 -6.87 9.06
C LYS A 93 7.55 -7.19 10.52
N ASP A 94 6.72 -8.19 10.77
CA ASP A 94 6.33 -8.62 12.12
C ASP A 94 7.54 -9.08 12.92
N ALA A 95 8.42 -9.90 12.31
CA ALA A 95 9.67 -10.30 12.93
C ALA A 95 10.56 -9.09 13.26
N THR A 96 10.68 -8.14 12.34
CA THR A 96 11.50 -6.94 12.54
C THR A 96 10.94 -6.05 13.64
N GLU A 97 9.63 -5.80 13.67
CA GLU A 97 8.98 -5.03 14.72
C GLU A 97 9.15 -5.72 16.08
N PHE A 98 8.99 -7.04 16.15
CA PHE A 98 9.23 -7.84 17.34
C PHE A 98 10.67 -7.68 17.88
N PHE A 99 11.67 -7.81 17.01
CA PHE A 99 13.08 -7.62 17.39
C PHE A 99 13.47 -6.16 17.63
N SER A 100 12.70 -5.20 17.12
CA SER A 100 12.93 -3.77 17.39
C SER A 100 12.44 -3.35 18.77
N TRP A 101 11.45 -4.05 19.33
CA TRP A 101 10.90 -3.78 20.68
C TRP A 101 11.56 -4.60 21.79
N ALA A 102 12.04 -5.80 21.48
CA ALA A 102 12.80 -6.63 22.40
C ALA A 102 14.26 -6.17 22.47
N THR A 103 14.99 -6.49 23.55
CA THR A 103 16.46 -6.56 23.51
C THR A 103 16.80 -7.95 22.94
N PRO A 104 17.08 -8.10 21.64
CA PRO A 104 17.23 -9.43 21.06
C PRO A 104 18.53 -10.01 21.59
N ASN A 105 18.45 -11.18 22.22
CA ASN A 105 19.64 -11.96 22.51
C ASN A 105 19.80 -13.03 21.41
N LEU A 106 21.04 -13.45 21.18
CA LEU A 106 21.38 -14.39 20.10
C LEU A 106 20.55 -15.70 20.16
N ALA A 107 20.13 -16.12 21.35
CA ALA A 107 19.31 -17.32 21.56
C ALA A 107 17.85 -17.16 21.07
N THR A 108 17.34 -15.93 20.95
CA THR A 108 16.00 -15.65 20.40
C THR A 108 15.97 -15.45 18.89
N VAL A 109 17.13 -15.18 18.27
CA VAL A 109 17.22 -14.89 16.83
C VAL A 109 17.31 -16.18 16.00
N ILE A 110 18.11 -17.16 16.43
CA ILE A 110 18.33 -18.41 15.68
C ILE A 110 17.01 -19.19 15.46
N PRO A 111 16.17 -19.42 16.49
CA PRO A 111 14.91 -20.14 16.29
C PRO A 111 13.91 -19.41 15.40
N ALA A 112 13.95 -18.07 15.37
CA ALA A 112 13.06 -17.27 14.53
C ALA A 112 13.47 -17.27 13.05
N MET A 113 14.71 -17.67 12.72
CA MET A 113 15.19 -17.81 11.34
C MET A 113 14.93 -19.20 10.76
N ASP A 114 14.79 -20.23 11.60
CA ASP A 114 14.62 -21.63 11.19
C ASP A 114 13.15 -22.06 10.99
N HIS A 115 12.19 -21.17 11.26
CA HIS A 115 10.74 -21.38 11.11
C HIS A 115 10.17 -20.63 9.91
#